data_AF-A0A969GBS6-F1
#
_entry.id   AF-A0A969GBS6-F1
#
_cell.length_a   1.000
_cell.length_b   1.000
_cell.length_c   1.000
_cell.angle_alpha   90.00
_cell.angle_beta   90.00
_cell.angle_gamma   90.00
#
_symmetry.space_group_name_H-M   'P 1'
#
loop_
_entity.id
_entity.type
_entity.pdbx_description
1 polymer ?
#
loop_
_entity_poly.entity_id
_entity_poly.type
_entity_poly.pdbx_seq_one_letter_code
_entity_poly.pdbx_strand_id
1 'polypeptide(L)' 'MKTVLFIRHAKSSWKDVNLKDIERPLNKRGLRDAPFMGRKLKEKAIFRI' A
#
# COMPACT_ATOMS: atom_id res chain seq x y z
N MET A 1 1.88 -8.59 25.14
CA MET A 1 0.80 -8.49 24.12
C MET A 1 1.42 -8.48 22.73
N LYS A 2 0.82 -9.18 21.76
CA LYS A 2 1.27 -9.18 20.36
C LYS A 2 0.19 -8.52 19.50
N THR A 3 0.60 -7.77 18.49
CA THR A 3 -0.29 -7.13 17.52
C THR A 3 -0.06 -7.76 16.15
N VAL A 4 -1.12 -8.24 15.51
CA VAL A 4 -1.10 -8.74 14.14
C VAL A 4 -1.90 -7.77 13.28
N LEU A 5 -1.30 -7.28 12.20
CA LEU A 5 -1.91 -6.32 11.29
C LEU A 5 -2.14 -6.96 9.92
N PHE A 6 -3.39 -6.98 9.47
CA PHE A 6 -3.74 -7.37 8.11
C PHE A 6 -3.95 -6.12 7.26
N ILE A 7 -3.15 -5.96 6.21
CA ILE A 7 -3.27 -4.88 5.24
C ILE A 7 -3.28 -5.45 3.82
N ARG A 8 -3.94 -4.73 2.92
CA ARG A 8 -3.87 -5.01 1.48
C ARG A 8 -2.76 -4.17 0.84
N HIS A 9 -2.26 -4.63 -0.30
CA HIS A 9 -1.38 -3.81 -1.14
C HIS A 9 -2.11 -2.55 -1.64
N ALA A 10 -1.35 -1.48 -1.91
CA ALA A 10 -1.92 -0.27 -2.50
C ALA A 10 -2.36 -0.50 -3.95
N LYS A 11 -3.42 0.18 -4.39
CA LYS A 11 -4.10 -0.15 -5.66
C LYS A 11 -3.17 -0.07 -6.88
N SER A 12 -3.05 -1.19 -7.60
CA SER A 12 -2.34 -1.29 -8.88
C SER A 12 -3.09 -0.64 -10.05
N SER A 13 -2.33 -0.27 -11.07
CA SER A 13 -2.77 0.24 -12.36
C SER A 13 -3.06 -0.90 -13.34
N TRP A 14 -4.14 -0.72 -14.10
CA TRP A 14 -4.60 -1.64 -15.15
C TRP A 14 -4.64 -0.96 -16.53
N LYS A 15 -3.96 0.19 -16.67
CA LYS A 15 -3.92 0.96 -17.91
C LYS A 15 -3.24 0.22 -19.05
N ASP A 16 -2.18 -0.53 -18.73
CA ASP A 16 -1.51 -1.41 -19.67
C ASP A 16 -1.98 -2.85 -19.42
N VAL A 17 -2.58 -3.43 -20.44
CA VAL A 17 -3.13 -4.79 -20.40
C VAL A 17 -2.07 -5.86 -20.60
N ASN A 18 -0.91 -5.51 -21.16
CA ASN A 18 0.16 -6.46 -21.49
C ASN A 18 1.10 -6.73 -20.31
N LEU A 19 1.06 -5.90 -19.26
CA LEU A 19 1.88 -6.11 -18.07
C LEU A 19 1.43 -7.33 -17.27
N LYS A 20 2.40 -8.14 -16.83
CA LYS A 20 2.15 -9.17 -15.82
C LYS A 20 1.78 -8.52 -14.49
N ASP A 21 1.02 -9.22 -13.67
CA ASP A 21 0.50 -8.66 -12.41
C ASP A 21 1.59 -8.15 -11.46
N ILE A 22 2.74 -8.83 -11.38
CA ILE A 22 3.88 -8.43 -10.53
C ILE A 22 4.56 -7.14 -11.01
N GLU A 23 4.44 -6.81 -12.29
CA GLU A 23 5.06 -5.63 -12.91
C GLU A 23 4.13 -4.41 -12.86
N ARG A 24 2.87 -4.59 -12.45
CA ARG A 24 1.87 -3.51 -12.47
C ARG A 24 2.25 -2.40 -11.49
N PRO A 25 2.44 -1.14 -11.96
CA PRO A 25 2.71 -0.02 -11.08
C PRO A 25 1.45 0.37 -10.29
N LEU A 26 1.62 1.23 -9.28
CA LEU A 26 0.47 1.82 -8.57
C LEU A 26 -0.31 2.79 -9.48
N ASN A 27 -1.63 2.84 -9.30
CA ASN A 27 -2.44 3.89 -9.94
C ASN A 27 -2.44 5.19 -9.12
N LYS A 28 -3.10 6.25 -9.63
CA LYS A 28 -3.20 7.53 -8.92
C LYS A 28 -3.75 7.41 -7.49
N ARG A 29 -4.67 6.46 -7.24
CA ARG A 29 -5.18 6.18 -5.90
C ARG A 29 -4.15 5.45 -5.05
N GLY A 30 -3.53 4.39 -5.57
CA GLY A 30 -2.49 3.64 -4.87
C GLY A 30 -1.32 4.52 -4.42
N LEU A 31 -0.87 5.44 -5.28
CA LEU A 31 0.19 6.40 -4.95
C LEU A 31 -0.19 7.39 -3.83
N ARG A 32 -1.48 7.69 -3.66
CA ARG A 32 -1.97 8.52 -2.53
C ARG A 32 -2.17 7.69 -1.26
N ASP A 33 -2.75 6.51 -1.40
CA ASP A 33 -3.15 5.65 -0.28
C ASP A 33 -1.93 5.04 0.43
N ALA A 34 -0.88 4.66 -0.32
CA ALA A 34 0.35 4.06 0.23
C ALA A 34 1.04 4.96 1.29
N PRO A 35 1.42 6.21 1.01
CA PRO A 35 2.03 7.08 2.01
C PRO A 35 1.07 7.50 3.11
N PHE A 36 -0.24 7.63 2.82
CA PHE A 36 -1.25 7.91 3.84
C PHE A 36 -1.30 6.80 4.91
N MET A 37 -1.36 5.54 4.48
CA MET A 37 -1.35 4.41 5.39
C MET A 37 -0.04 4.32 6.17
N GLY A 38 1.11 4.56 5.53
CA GLY A 38 2.40 4.62 6.22
C GLY A 38 2.42 5.63 7.36
N ARG A 39 1.92 6.86 7.12
CA ARG A 39 1.78 7.89 8.17
C ARG A 39 0.84 7.44 9.29
N LYS A 40 -0.33 6.88 8.96
CA LYS A 40 -1.31 6.42 9.95
C LYS A 40 -0.77 5.30 10.85
N LEU A 41 0.02 4.39 10.29
CA LEU A 41 0.64 3.32 11.06
C LEU A 41 1.74 3.84 12.00
N LYS A 42 2.51 4.85 11.56
CA LYS A 42 3.48 5.56 12.40
C LYS A 42 2.79 6.32 13.55
N GLU A 43 1.73 7.07 13.25
CA GLU A 43 0.92 7.79 14.26
C GLU A 43 0.35 6.87 15.35
N LYS A 44 -0.10 5.67 14.96
CA LYS A 44 -0.64 4.68 15.91
C LYS A 44 0.45 3.91 16.69
N ALA A 45 1.73 4.27 16.51
CA ALA A 45 2.88 3.56 17.08
C ALA A 45 2.89 2.04 16.76
N ILE A 46 2.24 1.63 15.67
CA ILE A 46 2.22 0.24 15.20
C ILE A 46 3.57 -0.11 14.56
N PHE A 47 4.19 0.87 13.90
CA PHE A 47 5.56 0.78 13.39
C PHE A 47 6.40 1.93 13.94
N ARG A 48 7.46 1.57 14.64
CA ARG A 48 8.59 2.46 14.97
C ARG A 48 9.69 2.11 13.99
N ILE A 49 9.88 2.93 12.98
CA ILE A 49 11.04 2.90 12.08
C ILE A 49 11.99 3.98 12.57
#